data_AF-A0A1I5EPV8-F1
#
_entry.id   AF-A0A1I5EPV8-F1
#
_cell.length_a   1.000
_cell.length_b   1.000
_cell.length_c   1.000
_cell.angle_alpha   90.00
_cell.angle_beta   90.00
_cell.angle_gamma   90.00
#
_symmetry.space_group_name_H-M   'P 1'
#
loop_
_entity.id
_entity.type
_entity.pdbx_description
1 polymer ?
#
loop_
_entity_poly.entity_id
_entity_poly.type
_entity_poly.pdbx_seq_one_letter_code
_entity_poly.pdbx_strand_id
1 'polypeptide(L)'
;MNPTPMNASANPVPVGPAGAPAHGTVDRSRTIDLARHYPGRRAGHVAAHVREAGHPDRNWRLGADGERRTAELLERLTGRTRRDRLLGRPPRWRVLHSVPLDGGAADLDHVLIGPPGICVINSRHHLHRTVLLDNDRLVVSGVATDAVPRARDEARRVRSLLLPHLGDDSAVPVRPVIAVVGTPMRVRRWPDDVVVATEGALVSALRGMAPVLGPAAVGRIHEVARRPASWA
;
A
#
# COMPACT_ATOMS: atom_id res chain seq x y z
N MET A 1 -15.55 26.95 -29.41
CA MET A 1 -14.77 25.72 -29.67
C MET A 1 -14.13 25.32 -28.35
N ASN A 2 -14.64 24.26 -27.72
CA ASN A 2 -14.11 23.73 -26.46
C ASN A 2 -12.93 22.78 -26.75
N PRO A 3 -11.81 22.85 -26.01
CA PRO A 3 -10.74 21.86 -26.14
C PRO A 3 -11.10 20.58 -25.38
N THR A 4 -10.86 19.46 -26.05
CA THR A 4 -11.03 18.08 -25.60
C THR A 4 -10.08 17.75 -24.44
N PRO A 5 -10.52 17.03 -23.37
CA PRO A 5 -9.61 16.60 -22.32
C PRO A 5 -8.78 15.38 -22.78
N MET A 6 -7.45 15.49 -22.70
CA MET A 6 -6.54 14.37 -22.93
C MET A 6 -6.63 13.35 -21.79
N ASN A 7 -6.86 12.09 -22.16
CA ASN A 7 -6.70 10.92 -21.31
C ASN A 7 -5.29 10.87 -20.72
N ALA A 8 -5.18 11.02 -19.40
CA ALA A 8 -4.00 10.56 -18.66
C ALA A 8 -4.19 9.08 -18.32
N SER A 9 -3.97 8.23 -19.32
CA SER A 9 -3.80 6.77 -19.16
C SER A 9 -2.49 6.39 -19.84
N ALA A 10 -1.78 5.46 -19.20
CA ALA A 10 -0.42 5.01 -19.49
C ALA A 10 0.70 5.92 -18.94
N ASN A 11 1.22 5.57 -17.76
CA ASN A 11 2.60 5.88 -17.43
C ASN A 11 3.51 5.16 -18.45
N PRO A 12 4.45 5.86 -19.12
CA PRO A 12 5.39 5.19 -19.99
C PRO A 12 6.38 4.36 -19.16
N VAL A 13 6.59 3.11 -19.56
CA VAL A 13 7.73 2.30 -19.12
C VAL A 13 8.99 2.92 -19.75
N PRO A 14 10.02 3.32 -18.99
CA PRO A 14 11.24 3.81 -19.60
C PRO A 14 12.00 2.65 -20.24
N VAL A 15 12.21 2.72 -21.55
CA VAL A 15 13.20 1.91 -22.26
C VAL A 15 14.57 2.53 -21.94
N GLY A 16 15.35 1.87 -21.08
CA GLY A 16 16.71 2.29 -20.74
C GLY A 16 17.68 2.07 -21.92
N PRO A 17 18.81 2.81 -21.97
CA PRO A 17 19.77 2.69 -23.06
C PRO A 17 20.54 1.37 -22.97
N ALA A 18 20.83 0.80 -24.13
CA ALA A 18 21.60 -0.44 -24.27
C ALA A 18 23.08 -0.23 -23.91
N GLY A 19 23.62 -1.17 -23.12
CA GLY A 19 25.06 -1.47 -23.08
C GLY A 19 25.86 -0.78 -21.97
N ALA A 20 25.98 -1.44 -20.81
CA ALA A 20 27.11 -1.29 -19.89
C ALA A 20 27.38 -2.65 -19.20
N PRO A 21 28.65 -3.01 -18.91
CA PRO A 21 29.04 -4.38 -18.62
C PRO A 21 28.51 -4.88 -17.28
N ALA A 22 28.13 -6.16 -17.24
CA ALA A 22 27.62 -6.86 -16.09
C ALA A 22 28.69 -6.98 -14.99
N HIS A 23 28.71 -6.03 -14.05
CA HIS A 23 29.20 -6.30 -12.71
C HIS A 23 28.11 -7.06 -11.96
N GLY A 24 28.44 -8.26 -11.46
CA GLY A 24 27.58 -9.06 -10.62
C GLY A 24 27.22 -8.33 -9.33
N THR A 25 26.19 -7.50 -9.40
CA THR A 25 25.51 -6.95 -8.24
C THR A 25 24.72 -8.08 -7.62
N VAL A 26 25.19 -8.56 -6.47
CA VAL A 26 24.32 -9.29 -5.54
C VAL A 26 23.08 -8.41 -5.38
N ASP A 27 21.92 -8.88 -5.85
CA ASP A 27 20.66 -8.17 -5.72
C ASP A 27 20.31 -8.07 -4.23
N ARG A 28 20.79 -7.00 -3.59
CA ARG A 28 20.59 -6.75 -2.16
C ARG A 28 19.11 -6.59 -1.82
N SER A 29 18.22 -6.40 -2.80
CA SER A 29 16.77 -6.38 -2.55
C SER A 29 16.25 -7.73 -2.05
N ARG A 30 16.93 -8.84 -2.38
CA ARG A 30 16.56 -10.20 -1.95
C ARG A 30 17.00 -10.56 -0.53
N THR A 31 17.89 -9.79 0.09
CA THR A 31 18.43 -10.04 1.43
C THR A 31 17.99 -8.99 2.47
N ILE A 32 17.33 -7.90 2.04
CA ILE A 32 16.84 -6.87 2.95
C ILE A 32 15.53 -7.32 3.60
N ASP A 33 15.54 -7.30 4.93
CA ASP A 33 14.34 -7.42 5.74
C ASP A 33 13.37 -6.26 5.45
N LEU A 34 12.23 -6.57 4.82
CA LEU A 34 11.23 -5.58 4.40
C LEU A 34 10.61 -4.84 5.59
N ALA A 35 10.71 -5.36 6.81
CA ALA A 35 10.28 -4.64 8.01
C ALA A 35 11.10 -3.37 8.29
N ARG A 36 12.23 -3.17 7.59
CA ARG A 36 13.06 -1.96 7.65
C ARG A 36 12.70 -0.92 6.61
N HIS A 37 11.78 -1.22 5.69
CA HIS A 37 11.32 -0.24 4.73
C HIS A 37 10.50 0.85 5.44
N TYR A 38 10.63 2.07 4.94
CA TYR A 38 9.89 3.24 5.42
C TYR A 38 8.82 3.65 4.39
N PRO A 39 7.71 4.29 4.80
CA PRO A 39 6.65 4.69 3.89
C PRO A 39 7.11 5.74 2.88
N GLY A 40 6.62 5.67 1.64
CA GLY A 40 7.02 6.58 0.57
C GLY A 40 8.42 6.32 0.03
N ARG A 41 9.06 5.18 0.34
CA ARG A 41 10.44 4.88 -0.07
C ARG A 41 10.58 4.96 -1.58
N ARG A 42 9.77 4.22 -2.34
CA ARG A 42 9.88 4.20 -3.81
C ARG A 42 9.47 5.53 -4.43
N ALA A 43 8.32 6.08 -4.04
CA ALA A 43 7.85 7.37 -4.53
C ALA A 43 8.89 8.48 -4.29
N GLY A 44 9.56 8.48 -3.14
CA GLY A 44 10.66 9.38 -2.83
C GLY A 44 11.90 9.17 -3.71
N HIS A 45 12.30 7.91 -3.94
CA HIS A 45 13.41 7.59 -4.85
C HIS A 45 13.11 8.01 -6.30
N VAL A 46 11.90 7.77 -6.80
CA VAL A 46 11.47 8.18 -8.14
C VAL A 46 11.45 9.71 -8.25
N ALA A 47 10.93 10.41 -7.24
CA ALA A 47 10.95 11.87 -7.22
C ALA A 47 12.37 12.45 -7.32
N ALA A 48 13.32 11.87 -6.58
CA ALA A 48 14.72 12.31 -6.64
C ALA A 48 15.32 12.10 -8.04
N HIS A 49 15.10 10.92 -8.65
CA HIS A 49 15.63 10.60 -9.97
C HIS A 49 15.04 11.48 -11.08
N VAL A 50 13.71 11.70 -11.05
CA VAL A 50 13.01 12.57 -12.00
C VAL A 50 13.51 14.02 -11.89
N ARG A 51 13.78 14.49 -10.66
CA ARG A 51 14.34 15.83 -10.43
C ARG A 51 15.77 15.96 -10.93
N GLU A 52 16.62 14.96 -10.71
CA GLU A 52 17.99 14.90 -11.26
C GLU A 52 17.98 14.97 -12.79
N ALA A 53 16.98 14.33 -13.42
CA ALA A 53 16.75 14.40 -14.86
C ALA A 53 16.09 15.72 -15.35
N GLY A 54 15.84 16.69 -14.47
CA GLY A 54 15.25 17.99 -14.82
C GLY A 54 13.75 17.97 -15.09
N HIS A 55 13.04 16.90 -14.71
CA HIS A 55 11.60 16.76 -14.90
C HIS A 55 10.81 17.13 -13.63
N PRO A 56 9.53 17.53 -13.75
CA PRO A 56 8.70 17.87 -12.59
C PRO A 56 8.41 16.65 -11.70
N ASP A 57 8.79 16.72 -10.42
CA ASP A 57 8.69 15.62 -9.44
C ASP A 57 7.48 15.72 -8.49
N ARG A 58 6.67 16.78 -8.63
CA ARG A 58 5.63 17.17 -7.65
C ARG A 58 4.63 16.05 -7.35
N ASN A 59 4.20 15.30 -8.37
CA ASN A 59 3.21 14.23 -8.19
C ASN A 59 3.79 13.06 -7.38
N TRP A 60 5.07 12.73 -7.58
CA TRP A 60 5.76 11.69 -6.82
C TRP A 60 5.97 12.09 -5.37
N ARG A 61 6.34 13.35 -5.13
CA ARG A 61 6.43 13.90 -3.77
C ARG A 61 5.08 13.88 -3.05
N LEU A 62 4.01 14.28 -3.74
CA LEU A 62 2.66 14.25 -3.19
C LEU A 62 2.24 12.82 -2.81
N GLY A 63 2.57 11.84 -3.65
CA GLY A 63 2.36 10.42 -3.36
C GLY A 63 3.11 9.97 -2.11
N ALA A 64 4.41 10.27 -2.02
CA ALA A 64 5.24 9.93 -0.87
C ALA A 64 4.72 10.57 0.45
N ASP A 65 4.26 11.81 0.39
CA ASP A 65 3.64 12.48 1.55
C ASP A 65 2.33 11.79 1.96
N GLY A 66 1.57 11.30 0.98
CA GLY A 66 0.37 10.49 1.20
C GLY A 66 0.64 9.19 1.95
N GLU A 67 1.65 8.44 1.50
CA GLU A 67 2.07 7.20 2.14
C GLU A 67 2.56 7.45 3.58
N ARG A 68 3.33 8.51 3.82
CA ARG A 68 3.74 8.89 5.18
C ARG A 68 2.53 9.19 6.06
N ARG A 69 1.56 9.96 5.53
CA ARG A 69 0.36 10.32 6.30
C ARG A 69 -0.46 9.09 6.65
N THR A 70 -0.64 8.15 5.72
CA THR A 70 -1.30 6.87 6.01
C THR A 70 -0.52 6.08 7.05
N ALA A 71 0.80 6.00 6.96
CA ALA A 71 1.63 5.29 7.93
C ALA A 71 1.49 5.85 9.36
N GLU A 72 1.47 7.17 9.54
CA GLU A 72 1.22 7.83 10.83
C GLU A 72 -0.12 7.39 11.46
N LEU A 73 -1.14 7.13 10.65
CA LEU A 73 -2.43 6.60 11.14
C LEU A 73 -2.29 5.14 11.57
N LEU A 74 -1.56 4.33 10.79
CA LEU A 74 -1.32 2.92 11.08
C LEU A 74 -0.48 2.69 12.34
N GLU A 75 0.38 3.65 12.72
CA GLU A 75 1.12 3.61 13.99
C GLU A 75 0.19 3.53 15.21
N ARG A 76 -1.03 4.07 15.12
CA ARG A 76 -2.06 3.96 16.17
C ARG A 76 -2.58 2.54 16.36
N LEU A 77 -2.34 1.64 15.40
CA LEU A 77 -2.68 0.21 15.46
C LEU A 77 -1.48 -0.63 15.88
N THR A 78 -0.30 -0.32 15.34
CA THR A 78 0.92 -1.13 15.51
C THR A 78 1.67 -0.82 16.80
N GLY A 79 1.40 0.34 17.42
CA GLY A 79 1.95 0.71 18.71
C GLY A 79 1.58 -0.28 19.82
N ARG A 80 2.59 -0.76 20.56
CA ARG A 80 2.38 -1.54 21.79
C ARG A 80 2.12 -0.64 22.99
N THR A 81 1.10 -0.95 23.79
CA THR A 81 0.88 -0.26 25.06
C THR A 81 2.01 -0.58 26.04
N ARG A 82 2.23 0.28 27.05
CA ARG A 82 3.20 0.00 28.13
C ARG A 82 2.91 -1.34 28.81
N ARG A 83 1.63 -1.64 29.03
CA ARG A 83 1.16 -2.90 29.62
C ARG A 83 1.54 -4.10 28.74
N ASP A 84 1.33 -4.01 27.43
CA ASP A 84 1.70 -5.11 26.52
C ASP A 84 3.20 -5.37 26.53
N ARG A 85 4.03 -4.32 26.63
CA ARG A 85 5.49 -4.44 26.76
C ARG A 85 5.86 -5.13 28.06
N LEU A 86 5.31 -4.66 29.19
CA LEU A 86 5.57 -5.22 30.51
C LEU A 86 5.18 -6.70 30.60
N LEU A 87 4.05 -7.08 30.01
CA LEU A 87 3.54 -8.45 30.03
C LEU A 87 4.10 -9.33 28.90
N GLY A 88 5.08 -8.86 28.13
CA GLY A 88 5.66 -9.64 27.02
C GLY A 88 4.67 -9.98 25.90
N ARG A 89 3.51 -9.32 25.81
CA ARG A 89 2.45 -9.65 24.85
C ARG A 89 2.84 -9.30 23.42
N PRO A 90 2.78 -10.23 22.46
CA PRO A 90 3.14 -9.94 21.07
C PRO A 90 2.24 -8.84 20.48
N PRO A 91 2.73 -8.06 19.50
CA PRO A 91 1.92 -7.08 18.80
C PRO A 91 0.67 -7.71 18.17
N ARG A 92 -0.46 -7.02 18.30
CA ARG A 92 -1.71 -7.43 17.65
C ARG A 92 -1.75 -7.04 16.18
N TRP A 93 -0.99 -6.02 15.81
CA TRP A 93 -0.87 -5.52 14.44
C TRP A 93 0.61 -5.39 14.07
N ARG A 94 0.90 -5.63 12.80
CA ARG A 94 2.21 -5.43 12.18
C ARG A 94 2.00 -4.77 10.82
N VAL A 95 2.93 -3.94 10.39
CA VAL A 95 2.85 -3.26 9.09
C VAL A 95 4.19 -3.37 8.38
N LEU A 96 4.14 -3.60 7.07
CA LEU A 96 5.25 -3.45 6.15
C LEU A 96 4.95 -2.29 5.20
N HIS A 97 5.99 -1.59 4.76
CA HIS A 97 5.88 -0.41 3.91
C HIS A 97 6.67 -0.61 2.63
N SER A 98 6.21 -0.01 1.52
CA SER A 98 6.87 -0.09 0.20
C SER A 98 7.33 -1.53 -0.10
N VAL A 99 6.39 -2.46 -0.04
CA VAL A 99 6.64 -3.90 -0.23
C VAL A 99 6.78 -4.17 -1.72
N PRO A 100 7.91 -4.67 -2.21
CA PRO A 100 8.08 -4.96 -3.63
C PRO A 100 7.13 -6.08 -4.06
N LEU A 101 6.59 -5.95 -5.26
CA LEU A 101 5.81 -6.98 -5.95
C LEU A 101 6.48 -7.35 -7.26
N ASP A 102 6.30 -8.60 -7.67
CA ASP A 102 6.73 -9.12 -8.98
C ASP A 102 8.24 -8.89 -9.21
N GLY A 103 9.05 -9.25 -8.22
CA GLY A 103 10.50 -9.04 -8.29
C GLY A 103 10.93 -7.57 -8.31
N GLY A 104 10.07 -6.64 -7.90
CA GLY A 104 10.36 -5.20 -7.79
C GLY A 104 9.83 -4.34 -8.94
N ALA A 105 9.06 -4.90 -9.88
CA ALA A 105 8.42 -4.14 -10.96
C ALA A 105 7.36 -3.15 -10.43
N ALA A 106 6.69 -3.54 -9.35
CA ALA A 106 5.71 -2.72 -8.63
C ALA A 106 5.99 -2.74 -7.13
N ASP A 107 5.30 -1.89 -6.38
CA ASP A 107 5.34 -1.86 -4.93
C ASP A 107 3.96 -1.59 -4.34
N LEU A 108 3.74 -2.12 -3.15
CA LEU A 108 2.58 -1.85 -2.32
C LEU A 108 2.95 -0.81 -1.27
N ASP A 109 2.13 0.23 -1.14
CA ASP A 109 2.38 1.30 -0.16
C ASP A 109 2.46 0.70 1.27
N HIS A 110 1.45 -0.07 1.67
CA HIS A 110 1.45 -0.74 2.98
C HIS A 110 0.76 -2.11 2.97
N VAL A 111 1.36 -3.07 3.68
CA VAL A 111 0.74 -4.37 4.01
C VAL A 111 0.56 -4.43 5.51
N LEU A 112 -0.69 -4.33 5.97
CA LEU A 112 -1.05 -4.40 7.38
C LEU A 112 -1.55 -5.81 7.71
N ILE A 113 -0.95 -6.43 8.72
CA ILE A 113 -1.28 -7.76 9.20
C ILE A 113 -1.83 -7.61 10.61
N GLY A 114 -3.04 -8.09 10.87
CA GLY A 114 -3.67 -7.94 12.17
C GLY A 114 -4.89 -8.81 12.36
N PRO A 115 -5.74 -8.53 13.37
CA PRO A 115 -6.92 -9.31 13.66
C PRO A 115 -7.80 -9.63 12.46
N PRO A 116 -8.11 -8.69 11.52
CA PRO A 116 -8.98 -9.05 10.41
C PRO A 116 -8.31 -9.94 9.35
N GLY A 117 -7.00 -10.12 9.36
CA GLY A 117 -6.25 -10.78 8.29
C GLY A 117 -5.17 -9.87 7.74
N ILE A 118 -4.95 -9.95 6.42
CA ILE A 118 -4.02 -9.09 5.68
C ILE A 118 -4.83 -7.99 4.99
N CYS A 119 -4.42 -6.74 5.18
CA CYS A 119 -4.98 -5.57 4.51
C CYS A 119 -3.92 -4.96 3.59
N VAL A 120 -4.23 -4.86 2.30
CA VAL A 120 -3.37 -4.22 1.30
C VAL A 120 -3.85 -2.78 1.15
N ILE A 121 -3.07 -1.83 1.65
CA ILE A 121 -3.51 -0.45 1.81
C ILE A 121 -2.80 0.42 0.77
N ASN A 122 -3.60 1.05 -0.09
CA ASN A 122 -3.17 2.07 -1.03
C ASN A 122 -3.41 3.47 -0.45
N SER A 123 -2.42 4.34 -0.54
CA SER A 123 -2.53 5.75 -0.20
C SER A 123 -2.94 6.56 -1.42
N ARG A 124 -4.02 7.33 -1.31
CA ARG A 124 -4.51 8.24 -2.34
C ARG A 124 -4.57 9.66 -1.77
N HIS A 125 -3.51 10.41 -2.02
CA HIS A 125 -3.36 11.78 -1.53
C HIS A 125 -3.89 12.79 -2.53
N HIS A 126 -4.92 13.52 -2.12
CA HIS A 126 -5.57 14.52 -2.94
C HIS A 126 -5.69 15.84 -2.17
N LEU A 127 -4.85 16.82 -2.48
CA LEU A 127 -4.93 18.15 -1.88
C LEU A 127 -5.91 19.05 -2.64
N HIS A 128 -6.88 19.63 -1.93
CA HIS A 128 -7.87 20.57 -2.47
C HIS A 128 -8.70 20.03 -3.64
N ARG A 129 -8.85 18.71 -3.75
CA ARG A 129 -9.66 18.06 -4.78
C ARG A 129 -10.94 17.51 -4.17
N THR A 130 -12.03 17.58 -4.92
CA THR A 130 -13.27 16.90 -4.57
C THR A 130 -13.14 15.42 -4.87
N VAL A 131 -13.48 14.57 -3.90
CA VAL A 131 -13.47 13.11 -4.06
C VAL A 131 -14.88 12.57 -3.82
N LEU A 132 -15.38 11.80 -4.78
CA LEU A 132 -16.65 11.09 -4.70
C LEU A 132 -16.40 9.60 -4.90
N LEU A 133 -16.80 8.79 -3.93
CA LEU A 133 -16.86 7.35 -4.07
C LEU A 133 -18.22 6.95 -4.62
N ASP A 134 -18.22 6.25 -5.75
CA ASP A 134 -19.41 5.68 -6.36
C ASP A 134 -19.15 4.23 -6.79
N ASN A 135 -19.42 3.30 -5.89
CA ASN A 135 -19.16 1.88 -6.07
C ASN A 135 -17.68 1.66 -6.44
N ASP A 136 -17.41 1.10 -7.62
CA ASP A 136 -16.06 0.81 -8.14
C ASP A 136 -15.32 2.03 -8.71
N ARG A 137 -15.87 3.23 -8.53
CA ARG A 137 -15.27 4.45 -9.07
C ARG A 137 -14.95 5.43 -7.95
N LEU A 138 -13.67 5.73 -7.81
CA LEU A 138 -13.21 6.90 -7.07
C LEU A 138 -13.08 8.06 -8.06
N VAL A 139 -14.00 9.01 -8.00
CA VAL A 139 -14.06 10.17 -8.90
C VAL A 139 -13.33 11.34 -8.24
N VAL A 140 -12.28 11.84 -8.87
CA VAL A 140 -11.43 12.93 -8.37
C VAL A 140 -11.57 14.12 -9.31
N SER A 141 -12.07 15.24 -8.80
CA SER A 141 -12.32 16.45 -9.61
C SER A 141 -13.10 16.18 -10.92
N GLY A 142 -14.09 15.29 -10.86
CA GLY A 142 -14.95 14.95 -11.99
C GLY A 142 -14.42 13.84 -12.90
N VAL A 143 -13.19 13.36 -12.69
CA VAL A 143 -12.59 12.28 -13.48
C VAL A 143 -12.64 10.97 -12.69
N ALA A 144 -13.24 9.93 -13.26
CA ALA A 144 -13.24 8.60 -12.67
C ALA A 144 -11.85 7.96 -12.77
N THR A 145 -11.38 7.38 -11.68
CA THR A 145 -10.10 6.65 -11.61
C THR A 145 -10.33 5.13 -11.56
N ASP A 146 -9.25 4.37 -11.73
CA ASP A 146 -9.17 2.92 -11.59
C ASP A 146 -8.79 2.47 -10.16
N ALA A 147 -8.85 3.37 -9.16
CA ALA A 147 -8.29 3.10 -7.83
C ALA A 147 -8.91 1.87 -7.14
N VAL A 148 -10.23 1.68 -7.26
CA VAL A 148 -10.95 0.54 -6.66
C VAL A 148 -10.62 -0.78 -7.36
N PRO A 149 -10.77 -0.94 -8.70
CA PRO A 149 -10.40 -2.18 -9.36
C PRO A 149 -8.91 -2.51 -9.18
N ARG A 150 -8.03 -1.51 -9.23
CA ARG A 150 -6.59 -1.71 -9.00
C ARG A 150 -6.28 -2.23 -7.60
N ALA A 151 -6.89 -1.66 -6.55
CA ALA A 151 -6.71 -2.17 -5.19
C ALA A 151 -7.14 -3.64 -5.08
N ARG A 152 -8.23 -4.00 -5.78
CA ARG A 152 -8.75 -5.37 -5.86
C ARG A 152 -7.77 -6.32 -6.58
N ASP A 153 -7.17 -5.88 -7.68
CA ASP A 153 -6.10 -6.61 -8.38
C ASP A 153 -4.87 -6.84 -7.48
N GLU A 154 -4.43 -5.79 -6.78
CA GLU A 154 -3.28 -5.86 -5.88
C GLU A 154 -3.53 -6.83 -4.72
N ALA A 155 -4.71 -6.80 -4.09
CA ALA A 155 -5.09 -7.77 -3.07
C ALA A 155 -5.12 -9.22 -3.60
N ARG A 156 -5.64 -9.43 -4.82
CA ARG A 156 -5.57 -10.73 -5.51
C ARG A 156 -4.12 -11.16 -5.76
N ARG A 157 -3.25 -10.23 -6.12
CA ARG A 157 -1.83 -10.51 -6.35
C ARG A 157 -1.12 -10.91 -5.05
N VAL A 158 -1.33 -10.16 -3.97
CA VAL A 158 -0.85 -10.52 -2.62
C VAL A 158 -1.33 -11.91 -2.23
N ARG A 159 -2.61 -12.22 -2.48
CA ARG A 159 -3.16 -13.55 -2.23
C ARG A 159 -2.36 -14.64 -2.97
N SER A 160 -2.09 -14.42 -4.26
CA SER A 160 -1.40 -15.39 -5.10
C SER A 160 0.07 -15.62 -4.73
N LEU A 161 0.75 -14.57 -4.24
CA LEU A 161 2.17 -14.62 -3.93
C LEU A 161 2.43 -15.03 -2.48
N LEU A 162 1.75 -14.41 -1.51
CA LEU A 162 2.08 -14.57 -0.11
C LEU A 162 1.44 -15.83 0.52
N LEU A 163 0.17 -16.11 0.24
CA LEU A 163 -0.55 -17.20 0.93
C LEU A 163 0.06 -18.59 0.75
N PRO A 164 0.64 -18.97 -0.42
CA PRO A 164 1.33 -20.25 -0.58
C PRO A 164 2.47 -20.46 0.42
N HIS A 165 3.09 -19.38 0.91
CA HIS A 165 4.18 -19.44 1.88
C HIS A 165 3.71 -19.54 3.34
N LEU A 166 2.41 -19.48 3.61
CA LEU A 166 1.85 -19.43 4.97
C LEU A 166 1.44 -20.80 5.54
N GLY A 167 1.42 -21.87 4.73
CA GLY A 167 1.03 -23.21 5.18
C GLY A 167 -0.40 -23.24 5.73
N ASP A 168 -0.56 -23.63 6.99
CA ASP A 168 -1.86 -23.71 7.68
C ASP A 168 -2.62 -22.37 7.74
N ASP A 169 -1.88 -21.25 7.68
CA ASP A 169 -2.46 -19.90 7.66
C ASP A 169 -2.87 -19.46 6.21
N SER A 170 -2.95 -20.37 5.24
CA SER A 170 -3.30 -20.06 3.83
C SER A 170 -4.77 -19.66 3.60
N ALA A 171 -5.65 -19.86 4.59
CA ALA A 171 -7.05 -19.41 4.54
C ALA A 171 -7.24 -17.94 5.00
N VAL A 172 -6.16 -17.23 5.35
CA VAL A 172 -6.22 -15.86 5.84
C VAL A 172 -6.86 -14.92 4.79
N PRO A 173 -7.88 -14.14 5.17
CA PRO A 173 -8.45 -13.13 4.28
C PRO A 173 -7.43 -12.06 3.90
N VAL A 174 -7.40 -11.72 2.61
CA VAL A 174 -6.64 -10.58 2.07
C VAL A 174 -7.65 -9.54 1.58
N ARG A 175 -7.64 -8.35 2.19
CA ARG A 175 -8.62 -7.28 1.92
C ARG A 175 -7.96 -6.07 1.29
N PRO A 176 -8.49 -5.57 0.16
CA PRO A 176 -8.06 -4.30 -0.41
C PRO A 176 -8.60 -3.13 0.42
N VAL A 177 -7.73 -2.15 0.66
CA VAL A 177 -8.06 -0.91 1.40
C VAL A 177 -7.51 0.30 0.64
N ILE A 178 -8.31 1.35 0.54
CA ILE A 178 -7.90 2.64 -0.01
C ILE A 178 -8.00 3.69 1.10
N ALA A 179 -6.86 4.26 1.46
CA ALA A 179 -6.76 5.40 2.36
C ALA A 179 -6.77 6.70 1.55
N VAL A 180 -7.85 7.46 1.65
CA VAL A 180 -7.96 8.80 1.06
C VAL A 180 -7.49 9.83 2.09
N VAL A 181 -6.43 10.56 1.75
CA VAL A 181 -5.79 11.55 2.64
C VAL A 181 -5.74 12.94 1.99
N GLY A 182 -5.72 13.99 2.82
CA GLY A 182 -5.59 15.38 2.37
C GLY A 182 -6.89 16.05 1.87
N THR A 183 -8.02 15.33 1.84
CA THR A 183 -9.33 15.90 1.47
C THR A 183 -10.49 15.07 2.03
N PRO A 184 -11.66 15.67 2.31
CA PRO A 184 -12.87 14.91 2.57
C PRO A 184 -13.33 14.11 1.34
N MET A 185 -14.01 13.01 1.60
CA MET A 185 -14.63 12.16 0.58
C MET A 185 -16.14 12.14 0.80
N ARG A 186 -16.90 12.35 -0.29
CA ARG A 186 -18.34 12.06 -0.31
C ARG A 186 -18.56 10.64 -0.80
N VAL A 187 -19.58 9.98 -0.28
CA VAL A 187 -19.93 8.62 -0.71
C VAL A 187 -21.33 8.65 -1.30
N ARG A 188 -21.45 8.16 -2.54
CA ARG A 188 -22.73 7.86 -3.18
C ARG A 188 -23.10 6.40 -2.98
N ARG A 189 -22.14 5.50 -3.22
CA ARG A 189 -22.28 4.05 -3.04
C ARG A 189 -20.95 3.46 -2.59
N TRP A 190 -20.98 2.53 -1.66
CA TRP A 190 -19.81 1.76 -1.25
C TRP A 190 -19.57 0.61 -2.23
N PRO A 191 -18.30 0.25 -2.54
CA PRO A 191 -17.99 -1.03 -3.16
C PRO A 191 -18.16 -2.18 -2.16
N ASP A 192 -18.47 -3.37 -2.65
CA ASP A 192 -18.82 -4.52 -1.80
C ASP A 192 -17.62 -5.13 -1.06
N ASP A 193 -16.44 -5.08 -1.66
CA ASP A 193 -15.27 -5.87 -1.25
C ASP A 193 -14.00 -5.02 -0.99
N VAL A 194 -14.09 -3.70 -1.15
CA VAL A 194 -12.99 -2.76 -0.92
C VAL A 194 -13.32 -1.80 0.21
N VAL A 195 -12.45 -1.73 1.22
CA VAL A 195 -12.59 -0.73 2.28
C VAL A 195 -12.02 0.58 1.78
N VAL A 196 -12.86 1.59 1.60
CA VAL A 196 -12.40 2.95 1.28
C VAL A 196 -12.61 3.81 2.51
N ALA A 197 -11.57 4.46 3.01
CA ALA A 197 -11.66 5.25 4.23
C ALA A 197 -10.88 6.55 4.11
N THR A 198 -11.44 7.61 4.67
CA THR A 198 -10.70 8.87 4.86
C THR A 198 -9.72 8.75 6.03
N GLU A 199 -8.80 9.69 6.12
CA GLU A 199 -7.85 9.82 7.24
C GLU A 199 -8.51 9.68 8.63
N GLY A 200 -9.65 10.35 8.85
CA GLY A 200 -10.37 10.29 10.12
C GLY A 200 -11.07 8.96 10.41
N ALA A 201 -11.34 8.14 9.39
CA ALA A 201 -12.10 6.90 9.49
C ALA A 201 -11.25 5.63 9.30
N LEU A 202 -10.01 5.74 8.81
CA LEU A 202 -9.18 4.59 8.46
C LEU A 202 -8.96 3.65 9.65
N VAL A 203 -8.55 4.20 10.80
CA VAL A 203 -8.25 3.41 12.00
C VAL A 203 -9.49 2.73 12.56
N SER A 204 -10.64 3.41 12.57
CA SER A 204 -11.90 2.82 13.05
C SER A 204 -12.41 1.74 12.08
N ALA A 205 -12.33 1.97 10.77
CA ALA A 205 -12.68 0.97 9.76
C ALA A 205 -11.82 -0.30 9.91
N LEU A 206 -10.50 -0.14 10.08
CA LEU A 206 -9.58 -1.27 10.29
C LEU A 206 -9.89 -2.06 11.57
N ARG A 207 -10.21 -1.38 12.67
CA ARG A 207 -10.58 -2.02 13.95
C ARG A 207 -11.96 -2.68 13.93
N GLY A 208 -12.89 -2.14 13.14
CA GLY A 208 -14.27 -2.61 13.08
C GLY A 208 -14.44 -3.89 12.26
N MET A 209 -13.44 -4.30 11.48
CA MET A 209 -13.48 -5.55 10.74
C MET A 209 -13.44 -6.79 11.65
N ALA A 210 -14.18 -7.83 11.27
CA ALA A 210 -14.29 -9.06 12.05
C ALA A 210 -12.90 -9.70 12.29
N PRO A 211 -12.53 -9.99 13.56
CA PRO A 211 -11.24 -10.58 13.87
C PRO A 211 -11.23 -12.08 13.53
N VAL A 212 -10.22 -12.51 12.77
CA VAL A 212 -9.96 -13.92 12.41
C VAL A 212 -8.56 -14.38 12.82
N LEU A 213 -7.63 -13.47 13.14
CA LEU A 213 -6.27 -13.80 13.55
C LEU A 213 -5.99 -13.45 15.02
N GLY A 214 -5.38 -14.41 15.71
CA GLY A 214 -4.74 -14.19 17.00
C GLY A 214 -3.33 -13.60 16.85
N PRO A 215 -2.75 -13.02 17.92
CA PRO A 215 -1.43 -12.38 17.86
C PRO A 215 -0.28 -13.30 17.41
N ALA A 216 -0.34 -14.59 17.73
CA ALA A 216 0.66 -15.57 17.29
C ALA A 216 0.65 -15.77 15.75
N ALA A 217 -0.54 -15.89 15.16
CA ALA A 217 -0.70 -15.98 13.70
C ALA A 217 -0.23 -14.70 13.00
N VAL A 218 -0.59 -13.52 13.55
CA VAL A 218 -0.06 -12.23 13.06
C VAL A 218 1.47 -12.22 13.04
N GLY A 219 2.10 -12.74 14.11
CA GLY A 219 3.55 -12.90 14.18
C GLY A 219 4.11 -13.80 13.07
N ARG A 220 3.57 -15.01 12.92
CA ARG A 220 4.04 -15.96 11.88
C ARG A 220 3.90 -15.40 10.47
N ILE A 221 2.74 -14.84 10.14
CA ILE A 221 2.48 -14.24 8.82
C ILE A 221 3.46 -13.09 8.56
N HIS A 222 3.69 -12.24 9.56
CA HIS A 222 4.67 -11.16 9.44
C HIS A 222 6.10 -11.67 9.19
N GLU A 223 6.52 -12.74 9.87
CA GLU A 223 7.86 -13.33 9.67
C GLU A 223 8.06 -13.91 8.26
N VAL A 224 6.99 -14.38 7.61
CA VAL A 224 7.02 -14.77 6.20
C VAL A 224 6.99 -13.54 5.30
N ALA A 225 6.05 -12.62 5.53
CA ALA A 225 5.82 -11.44 4.70
C ALA A 225 7.01 -10.47 4.67
N ARG A 226 7.83 -10.40 5.73
CA ARG A 226 9.01 -9.52 5.76
C ARG A 226 10.16 -10.00 4.86
N ARG A 227 10.08 -11.22 4.31
CA ARG A 227 11.11 -11.78 3.42
C ARG A 227 10.82 -11.37 1.98
N PRO A 228 11.78 -10.79 1.25
CA PRO A 228 11.60 -10.45 -0.16
C PRO A 228 11.16 -11.62 -1.04
N ALA A 229 11.64 -12.83 -0.74
CA ALA A 229 11.31 -14.04 -1.49
C ALA A 229 9.82 -14.44 -1.44
N SER A 230 9.04 -13.90 -0.51
CA SER A 230 7.60 -14.18 -0.40
C SER A 230 6.74 -13.39 -1.41
N TRP A 231 7.38 -12.57 -2.25
CA TRP A 231 6.74 -11.62 -3.16
C TRP A 231 7.22 -11.76 -4.62
N ALA A 232 7.82 -12.91 -4.95
CA ALA A 232 8.41 -13.20 -6.26
C ALA A 232 7.89 -14.51 -6.84
#